data_AF-A0A8S4QPR2-F1
#
_entry.id   AF-A0A8S4QPR2-F1
#
_cell.length_a   1.000
_cell.length_b   1.000
_cell.length_c   1.000
_cell.angle_alpha   90.00
_cell.angle_beta   90.00
_cell.angle_gamma   90.00
#
_symmetry.space_group_name_H-M   'P 1'
#
loop_
_entity.id
_entity.type
_entity.pdbx_description
1 polymer ?
#
loop_
_entity_poly.entity_id
_entity_poly.type
_entity_poly.pdbx_seq_one_letter_code
_entity_poly.pdbx_strand_id
1 'polypeptide(L)'
;VVPYESINKKNYFTISPCGVTHYTNEMVFTKLADWEQEYLIFMKFTNIKFFRVYRYWKAFYVWRKSILFRKFSKLRTRIAKKLFILTPVLGKGLLSIQTMCCDMYMKSFADLSRDMDTAFFYFIEVLVGFSLLSWLNV
;
A
#
# COMPACT_ATOMS: atom_id res chain seq x y z
N VAL A 1 27.55 5.44 31.03
CA VAL A 1 27.44 6.92 31.05
C VAL A 1 27.59 7.40 29.61
N VAL A 2 26.74 8.33 29.17
CA VAL A 2 26.64 8.77 27.76
C VAL A 2 27.12 10.22 27.66
N PRO A 3 27.92 10.61 26.64
CA PRO A 3 28.34 12.00 26.43
C PRO A 3 27.15 12.94 26.21
N TYR A 4 27.24 14.18 26.72
CA TYR A 4 26.14 15.15 26.72
C TYR A 4 25.56 15.42 25.32
N GLU A 5 26.42 15.47 24.30
CA GLU A 5 26.04 15.76 22.91
C GLU A 5 25.10 14.70 22.31
N SER A 6 25.17 13.47 22.82
CA SER A 6 24.39 12.33 22.32
C SER A 6 23.15 12.03 23.18
N ILE A 7 22.82 12.90 24.15
CA ILE A 7 21.66 12.72 25.02
C ILE A 7 20.38 13.07 24.26
N ASN A 8 19.40 12.16 24.32
CA ASN A 8 18.04 12.48 23.90
C ASN A 8 17.42 13.46 24.90
N LYS A 9 17.35 14.74 24.53
CA LYS A 9 16.83 15.83 25.38
C LYS A 9 15.39 15.63 25.85
N LYS A 10 14.61 14.75 25.20
CA LYS A 10 13.21 14.46 25.58
C LYS A 10 13.06 13.27 26.52
N ASN A 11 14.09 12.44 26.68
CA ASN A 11 14.03 11.23 27.51
C ASN A 11 15.44 10.83 27.94
N TYR A 12 15.84 11.24 29.14
CA TYR A 12 17.12 10.86 29.73
C TYR A 12 17.04 10.73 31.24
N PHE A 13 18.01 10.02 31.82
CA PHE A 13 18.12 9.85 33.27
C PHE A 13 19.37 10.53 33.78
N THR A 14 19.30 11.02 35.02
CA THR A 14 20.46 11.45 35.79
C THR A 14 20.50 10.64 37.08
N ILE A 15 21.69 10.25 37.51
CA ILE A 15 21.91 9.52 38.75
C ILE A 15 22.79 10.36 39.66
N SER A 16 22.39 10.46 40.92
CA SER A 16 23.08 11.19 41.98
C SER A 16 23.13 10.32 43.24
N PRO A 17 23.95 10.67 44.25
CA PRO A 17 23.97 9.96 45.53
C PRO A 17 22.60 9.93 46.23
N CYS A 18 21.74 10.93 45.99
CA CYS A 18 20.41 11.02 46.59
C CYS A 18 19.36 10.18 45.85
N GLY A 19 19.56 9.92 44.55
CA GLY A 19 18.56 9.24 43.73
C GLY A 19 18.74 9.42 42.23
N VAL A 20 17.78 8.83 41.51
CA VAL A 20 17.69 8.83 40.06
C VAL A 20 16.54 9.74 39.63
N THR A 21 16.81 10.65 38.69
CA THR A 21 15.79 11.50 38.09
C THR A 21 15.57 11.09 36.65
N HIS A 22 14.31 10.85 36.28
CA HIS A 22 13.87 10.65 34.90
C HIS A 22 13.33 11.96 34.33
N TYR A 23 13.97 12.46 33.28
CA TYR A 23 13.51 13.62 32.53
C TYR A 23 12.74 13.16 31.29
N THR A 24 11.41 13.19 31.37
CA THR A 24 10.51 13.08 30.21
C THR A 24 9.59 14.31 30.15
N ASN A 25 8.34 14.17 29.72
CA ASN A 25 7.37 15.27 29.80
C ASN A 25 7.10 15.70 31.24
N GLU A 26 7.24 14.75 32.18
CA GLU A 26 7.17 14.98 33.62
C GLU A 26 8.50 14.55 34.23
N MET A 27 8.97 15.31 35.22
CA MET A 27 10.18 14.99 35.96
C MET A 27 9.80 14.08 37.13
N VAL A 28 10.34 12.86 37.12
CA VAL A 28 10.09 11.88 38.18
C VAL A 28 11.40 11.63 38.92
N PHE A 29 11.39 11.83 40.24
CA PHE A 29 12.53 11.54 41.12
C PHE A 29 12.25 10.29 41.94
N THR A 30 13.20 9.34 41.90
CA THR A 30 13.16 8.11 42.69
C THR A 30 14.38 8.09 43.60
N LYS A 31 14.19 7.78 44.89
CA LYS A 31 15.31 7.62 45.83
C LYS A 31 16.21 6.47 45.40
N LEU A 32 17.50 6.59 45.70
CA LEU A 32 18.49 5.62 45.20
C LEU A 32 18.21 4.19 45.69
N ALA A 33 17.86 4.03 46.97
CA ALA A 33 17.55 2.72 47.56
C ALA A 33 16.35 2.04 46.90
N ASP A 34 15.28 2.81 46.64
CA ASP A 34 14.08 2.30 45.99
C ASP A 34 14.40 1.89 44.54
N TRP A 35 15.13 2.74 43.81
CA TRP A 35 15.56 2.47 42.44
C TRP A 35 16.45 1.22 42.35
N GLU A 36 17.38 1.04 43.30
CA GLU A 36 18.24 -0.13 43.35
C GLU A 36 17.43 -1.41 43.62
N GLN A 37 16.47 -1.36 44.53
CA GLN A 37 15.58 -2.48 44.80
C GLN A 37 14.77 -2.87 43.55
N GLU A 38 14.16 -1.90 42.88
CA GLU A 38 13.42 -2.12 41.63
C GLU A 38 14.32 -2.69 40.53
N TYR A 39 15.54 -2.18 40.41
CA TYR A 39 16.54 -2.69 39.46
C TYR A 39 16.87 -4.16 39.73
N LEU A 40 17.11 -4.54 40.99
CA LEU A 40 17.38 -5.92 41.37
C LEU A 40 16.20 -6.85 41.06
N ILE A 41 14.97 -6.40 41.34
CA ILE A 41 13.76 -7.16 40.99
C ILE A 41 13.65 -7.34 39.47
N PHE A 42 13.88 -6.27 38.71
CA PHE A 42 13.87 -6.32 37.25
C PHE A 42 14.93 -7.27 36.68
N MET A 43 16.14 -7.27 37.26
CA MET A 43 17.20 -8.19 36.88
C MET A 43 16.85 -9.64 37.17
N LYS A 44 16.19 -9.93 38.29
CA LYS A 44 15.68 -11.29 38.58
C LYS A 44 14.59 -11.69 37.59
N PHE A 45 13.67 -10.78 37.29
CA PHE A 45 12.56 -11.03 36.37
C PHE A 45 13.04 -11.32 34.95
N THR A 46 14.00 -10.53 34.44
CA THR A 46 14.56 -10.70 33.09
C THR A 46 15.37 -12.00 32.94
N ASN A 47 15.92 -12.55 34.03
CA ASN A 47 16.62 -13.83 34.03
C ASN A 47 15.69 -15.05 33.95
N ILE A 48 14.39 -14.90 34.21
CA ILE A 48 13.44 -16.00 34.09
C ILE A 48 13.39 -16.44 32.61
N LYS A 49 13.64 -17.74 32.37
CA LYS A 49 13.72 -18.34 31.02
C LYS A 49 12.52 -18.00 30.14
N PHE A 50 11.33 -17.92 30.74
CA PHE A 50 10.10 -17.53 30.06
C PHE A 50 10.24 -16.18 29.33
N PHE A 51 10.67 -15.11 30.00
CA PHE A 51 10.78 -13.78 29.38
C PHE A 51 11.85 -13.71 28.30
N ARG A 52 12.95 -14.45 28.48
CA ARG A 52 14.01 -14.54 27.47
C ARG A 52 13.50 -15.20 26.18
N VAL A 53 12.80 -16.32 26.32
CA VAL A 53 12.26 -17.09 25.20
C VAL A 53 11.05 -16.39 24.55
N TYR A 54 10.23 -15.73 25.36
CA TYR A 54 9.03 -15.01 24.90
C TYR A 54 9.34 -13.95 23.84
N ARG A 55 10.47 -13.22 23.97
CA ARG A 55 10.87 -12.23 22.94
C ARG A 55 11.06 -12.88 21.57
N TYR A 56 11.76 -14.01 21.51
CA TYR A 56 11.95 -14.76 20.27
C TYR A 56 10.63 -15.31 19.75
N TRP A 57 9.84 -15.94 20.62
CA TRP A 57 8.54 -16.50 20.25
C TRP A 57 7.60 -15.44 19.67
N LYS A 58 7.52 -14.27 20.30
CA LYS A 58 6.73 -13.13 19.82
C LYS A 58 7.22 -12.65 18.46
N ALA A 59 8.54 -12.52 18.28
CA ALA A 59 9.12 -12.12 16.99
C ALA A 59 8.78 -13.12 15.88
N PHE A 60 8.97 -14.42 16.11
CA PHE A 60 8.63 -15.47 15.15
C PHE A 60 7.14 -15.55 14.87
N TYR A 61 6.30 -15.40 15.89
CA TYR A 61 4.85 -15.39 15.74
C TYR A 61 4.38 -14.23 14.85
N VAL A 62 4.86 -13.02 15.13
CA VAL A 62 4.55 -11.82 14.32
C VAL A 62 5.08 -11.98 12.90
N TRP A 63 6.30 -12.48 12.73
CA TRP A 63 6.89 -12.74 11.41
C TRP A 63 6.06 -13.74 10.61
N ARG A 64 5.71 -14.89 11.20
CA ARG A 64 4.85 -15.90 10.57
C ARG A 64 3.49 -15.32 10.17
N LYS A 65 2.85 -14.59 11.09
CA LYS A 65 1.55 -13.93 10.83
C LYS A 65 1.66 -12.94 9.66
N SER A 66 2.74 -12.15 9.61
CA SER A 66 3.00 -11.21 8.52
C SER A 66 3.20 -11.92 7.18
N ILE A 67 3.94 -13.02 7.13
CA ILE A 67 4.11 -13.83 5.92
C ILE A 67 2.77 -14.39 5.43
N LEU A 68 1.98 -14.98 6.33
CA LEU A 68 0.67 -15.53 5.98
C LEU A 68 -0.27 -14.44 5.47
N PHE A 69 -0.28 -13.28 6.11
CA PHE A 69 -1.07 -12.13 5.67
C PHE A 69 -0.64 -11.65 4.27
N ARG A 70 0.67 -11.57 4.00
CA ARG A 70 1.18 -11.20 2.66
C ARG A 70 0.76 -12.21 1.60
N LYS A 71 0.87 -13.52 1.89
CA LYS A 71 0.42 -14.58 0.97
C LYS A 71 -1.07 -14.48 0.68
N PHE A 72 -1.89 -14.34 1.72
CA PHE A 72 -3.33 -14.19 1.59
C PHE A 72 -3.72 -12.93 0.82
N SER A 73 -3.11 -11.78 1.13
CA SER A 73 -3.37 -10.52 0.43
C SER A 73 -3.00 -10.60 -1.07
N LYS A 74 -1.88 -11.27 -1.41
CA LYS A 74 -1.49 -11.53 -2.80
C LYS A 74 -2.49 -12.42 -3.54
N LEU A 75 -3.01 -13.46 -2.89
CA LEU A 75 -4.03 -14.31 -3.48
C LEU A 75 -5.36 -13.55 -3.66
N ARG A 76 -5.79 -12.83 -2.63
CA ARG A 76 -7.00 -12.00 -2.65
C ARG A 76 -6.98 -10.99 -3.79
N THR A 77 -5.87 -10.28 -3.99
CA THR A 77 -5.72 -9.32 -5.09
C THR A 77 -5.75 -9.98 -6.47
N ARG A 78 -5.14 -11.17 -6.62
CA ARG A 78 -5.23 -11.95 -7.87
C ARG A 78 -6.66 -12.40 -8.16
N ILE A 79 -7.37 -12.89 -7.15
CA ILE A 79 -8.77 -13.31 -7.28
C ILE A 79 -9.65 -12.11 -7.64
N ALA A 80 -9.52 -10.98 -6.92
CA ALA A 80 -10.30 -9.77 -7.20
C ALA A 80 -10.15 -9.29 -8.66
N LYS A 81 -8.94 -9.34 -9.23
CA LYS A 81 -8.69 -9.00 -10.65
C LYS A 81 -9.36 -9.94 -11.64
N LYS A 82 -9.58 -11.20 -11.27
CA LYS A 82 -10.20 -12.22 -12.14
C LYS A 82 -11.66 -12.49 -11.77
N LEU A 83 -12.16 -11.85 -10.72
CA LEU A 83 -13.49 -12.09 -10.16
C LEU A 83 -14.58 -11.87 -11.20
N PHE A 84 -14.49 -10.81 -12.00
CA PHE A 84 -15.49 -10.49 -13.02
C PHE A 84 -15.63 -11.57 -14.09
N ILE A 85 -14.51 -12.20 -14.48
CA ILE A 85 -14.49 -13.32 -15.44
C ILE A 85 -14.97 -14.61 -14.77
N LEU A 86 -14.62 -14.81 -13.51
CA LEU A 86 -14.96 -16.01 -12.74
C LEU A 86 -16.43 -16.02 -12.27
N THR A 87 -17.09 -14.87 -12.19
CA THR A 87 -18.51 -14.79 -11.90
C THR A 87 -19.31 -15.11 -13.16
N PRO A 88 -20.07 -16.22 -13.23
CA PRO A 88 -20.67 -16.71 -14.47
C PRO A 88 -21.66 -15.71 -15.09
N VAL A 89 -22.38 -14.93 -14.27
CA VAL A 89 -23.32 -13.91 -14.74
C VAL A 89 -22.59 -12.73 -15.38
N LEU A 90 -21.57 -12.19 -14.70
CA LEU A 90 -20.79 -11.05 -15.17
C LEU A 90 -19.91 -11.43 -16.38
N GLY A 91 -19.32 -12.62 -16.36
CA GLY A 91 -18.53 -13.17 -17.47
C GLY A 91 -19.38 -13.35 -18.74
N LYS A 92 -20.59 -13.90 -18.63
CA LYS A 92 -21.54 -13.99 -19.76
C LYS A 92 -21.93 -12.61 -20.27
N GLY A 93 -22.21 -11.66 -19.38
CA GLY A 93 -22.50 -10.27 -19.77
C GLY A 93 -21.35 -9.63 -20.53
N LEU A 94 -20.11 -9.78 -20.05
CA LEU A 94 -18.91 -9.27 -20.72
C LEU A 94 -18.71 -9.86 -22.12
N LEU A 95 -18.86 -11.18 -22.24
CA LEU A 95 -18.75 -11.87 -23.53
C LEU A 95 -19.85 -11.40 -24.49
N SER A 96 -21.07 -11.21 -24.01
CA SER A 96 -22.17 -10.66 -24.82
C SER A 96 -21.86 -9.27 -25.38
N ILE A 97 -21.34 -8.37 -24.53
CA ILE A 97 -20.90 -7.03 -24.96
C ILE A 97 -19.76 -7.14 -25.98
N GLN A 98 -18.79 -8.00 -25.73
CA GLN A 98 -17.67 -8.22 -26.66
C GLN A 98 -18.16 -8.70 -28.04
N THR A 99 -19.10 -9.65 -28.07
CA THR A 99 -19.72 -10.12 -29.31
C THR A 99 -20.42 -8.99 -30.04
N MET A 100 -21.22 -8.18 -29.35
CA MET A 100 -21.89 -7.02 -29.95
C MET A 100 -20.89 -6.01 -30.52
N CYS A 101 -19.79 -5.74 -29.84
CA CYS A 101 -18.74 -4.86 -30.36
C CYS A 101 -18.04 -5.45 -31.59
N CYS A 102 -17.77 -6.76 -31.61
CA CYS A 102 -17.22 -7.44 -32.78
C CYS A 102 -18.20 -7.40 -33.96
N ASP A 103 -19.48 -7.68 -33.73
CA ASP A 103 -20.51 -7.62 -34.77
C ASP A 103 -20.64 -6.21 -35.35
N MET A 104 -20.56 -5.18 -34.50
CA MET A 104 -20.56 -3.79 -34.92
C MET A 104 -19.30 -3.43 -35.72
N TYR A 105 -18.12 -3.92 -35.33
CA TYR A 105 -16.88 -3.70 -36.07
C TYR A 105 -16.87 -4.39 -37.43
N MET A 106 -17.39 -5.62 -37.50
CA MET A 106 -17.48 -6.41 -38.74
C MET A 106 -18.53 -5.86 -39.71
N LYS A 107 -19.52 -5.13 -39.21
CA LYS A 107 -20.43 -4.34 -40.04
C LYS A 107 -19.75 -3.03 -40.41
N SER A 108 -19.27 -2.91 -41.65
CA SER A 108 -18.89 -1.61 -42.22
C SER A 108 -20.05 -0.63 -42.03
N PHE A 109 -19.81 0.49 -41.35
CA PHE A 109 -20.80 1.57 -41.22
C PHE A 109 -21.12 2.26 -42.55
N ALA A 110 -20.34 1.98 -43.61
CA ALA A 110 -20.59 2.47 -44.95
C ALA A 110 -21.43 1.43 -45.71
N ASP A 111 -22.72 1.69 -45.84
CA ASP A 111 -23.54 1.11 -46.90
C ASP A 111 -23.07 1.73 -48.23
N LEU A 112 -22.10 1.08 -48.88
CA LEU A 112 -21.59 1.46 -50.20
C LEU A 112 -22.56 1.09 -51.34
N SER A 113 -23.79 0.65 -51.03
CA SER A 113 -24.79 0.26 -52.04
C SER A 113 -25.81 1.34 -52.38
N ARG A 114 -25.78 2.49 -51.70
CA ARG A 114 -26.69 3.62 -51.98
C ARG A 114 -25.92 4.87 -52.39
N ASP A 115 -25.90 5.07 -53.70
CA ASP A 115 -25.73 6.34 -54.41
C ASP A 115 -24.62 7.25 -53.86
N MET A 116 -23.40 6.97 -54.33
CA MET A 116 -22.26 7.83 -54.10
C MET A 116 -22.01 8.69 -55.35
N ASP A 117 -22.81 9.73 -55.56
CA ASP A 117 -22.44 10.76 -56.55
C ASP A 117 -22.36 12.19 -55.97
N THR A 118 -22.70 12.43 -54.70
CA THR A 118 -22.61 13.81 -54.14
C THR A 118 -21.97 13.93 -52.75
N ALA A 119 -22.10 12.93 -51.88
CA ALA A 119 -21.61 13.05 -50.49
C ALA A 119 -20.10 12.77 -50.33
N PHE A 120 -19.49 11.96 -51.20
CA PHE A 120 -18.09 11.56 -51.06
C PHE A 120 -17.12 12.69 -51.41
N PHE A 121 -17.47 13.54 -52.37
CA PHE A 121 -16.65 14.68 -52.77
C PHE A 121 -16.54 15.69 -51.60
N TYR A 122 -17.67 16.00 -50.95
CA TYR A 122 -17.68 16.85 -49.75
C TYR A 122 -16.94 16.23 -48.57
N PHE A 123 -17.03 14.91 -48.38
CA PHE A 123 -16.35 14.23 -47.28
C PHE A 123 -14.82 14.23 -47.45
N ILE A 124 -14.33 14.04 -48.68
CA ILE A 124 -12.90 14.15 -49.00
C ILE A 124 -12.41 15.60 -48.87
N GLU A 125 -13.22 16.58 -49.27
CA GLU A 125 -12.86 18.00 -49.14
C GLU A 125 -12.76 18.45 -47.67
N VAL A 126 -13.63 17.95 -46.80
CA VAL A 126 -13.56 18.21 -45.34
C VAL A 126 -12.35 17.52 -44.69
N LEU A 127 -12.01 16.30 -45.10
CA LEU A 127 -10.86 15.56 -44.57
C LEU A 127 -9.51 16.10 -45.07
N VAL A 128 -9.42 16.49 -46.34
CA VAL A 128 -8.20 17.05 -46.94
C VAL A 128 -8.02 18.53 -46.54
N GLY A 129 -9.10 19.29 -46.41
CA GLY A 129 -9.08 20.68 -45.92
C GLY A 129 -8.60 20.81 -44.47
N PHE A 130 -8.99 19.87 -43.59
CA PHE A 130 -8.48 19.83 -42.21
C PHE A 130 -6.99 19.47 -42.13
N SER A 131 -6.50 18.65 -43.05
CA SER A 131 -5.07 18.29 -43.13
C SER A 131 -4.19 19.47 -43.55
N LEU A 132 -4.63 20.25 -44.55
CA LEU A 132 -3.91 21.43 -45.02
C LEU A 132 -3.90 22.59 -44.00
N LEU A 133 -4.97 22.77 -43.22
CA LEU A 133 -5.02 23.75 -42.13
C LEU A 133 -4.16 23.35 -40.92
N SER A 134 -3.93 22.06 -40.69
CA SER A 134 -3.03 21.55 -39.65
C SER A 134 -1.54 21.72 -40.02
N TRP A 135 -1.21 21.76 -41.33
CA TRP A 135 0.16 22.00 -41.81
C TRP A 135 0.54 23.49 -42.00
N LEU A 136 -0.44 24.40 -42.03
CA LEU A 136 -0.23 25.85 -42.14
C LEU A 136 -0.21 26.59 -40.79
N ASN A 137 -0.49 25.90 -39.68
CA ASN A 137 -0.39 26.43 -38.32
C ASN A 137 0.77 25.77 -37.55
N VAL A 138 1.98 25.93 -38.11
CA VAL A 138 3.15 26.20 -37.27
C VAL A 138 2.97 27.59 -36.65
#